data_AF-A0A524EAW5-F1
#
_entry.id   AF-A0A524EAW5-F1
#
_cell.length_a   1.000
_cell.length_b   1.000
_cell.length_c   1.000
_cell.angle_alpha   90.00
_cell.angle_beta   90.00
_cell.angle_gamma   90.00
#
_symmetry.space_group_name_H-M   'P 1'
#
loop_
_entity.id
_entity.type
_entity.pdbx_description
1 polymer ?
#
loop_
_entity_poly.entity_id
_entity_poly.type
_entity_poly.pdbx_seq_one_letter_code
_entity_poly.pdbx_strand_id
1 'polypeptide(L)' 'MKSNYLAQGPTGINIKDVVDAVNEQTMMFKGLTVPVRIECDPETKQFEIFVETPSTA' A
#
# COMPACT_ATOMS: atom_id res chain seq x y z
N MET A 1 -12.71 -27.81 -2.49
CA MET A 1 -11.27 -27.59 -2.21
C MET A 1 -10.75 -26.70 -3.33
N LYS A 2 -10.22 -25.49 -3.17
CA LYS A 2 -9.74 -24.72 -2.02
C LYS A 2 -10.08 -23.25 -2.25
N SER A 3 -10.44 -22.56 -1.17
CA SER A 3 -10.60 -21.11 -1.09
C SER A 3 -9.22 -20.45 -1.22
N ASN A 4 -8.99 -19.72 -2.31
CA ASN A 4 -7.75 -18.99 -2.57
C ASN A 4 -7.95 -17.45 -2.52
N TYR A 5 -8.90 -16.94 -1.73
CA TYR A 5 -9.36 -15.54 -1.85
C TYR A 5 -8.92 -14.56 -0.75
N LEU A 6 -7.99 -14.88 0.17
CA LEU A 6 -7.76 -14.00 1.34
C LEU A 6 -6.30 -13.60 1.62
N ALA A 7 -5.43 -13.56 0.61
CA ALA A 7 -4.06 -13.03 0.79
C ALA A 7 -3.54 -12.17 -0.37
N GLN A 8 -4.27 -12.14 -1.49
CA GLN A 8 -4.06 -11.22 -2.61
C GLN A 8 -5.35 -10.42 -2.74
N GLY A 9 -5.27 -9.10 -2.79
CA GLY A 9 -6.44 -8.30 -3.15
C GLY A 9 -7.01 -8.75 -4.52
N PRO A 10 -8.21 -8.29 -4.91
CA PRO A 10 -8.82 -8.66 -6.20
C PRO A 10 -7.94 -8.37 -7.43
N THR A 11 -6.89 -7.58 -7.26
CA THR A 11 -5.89 -7.17 -8.25
C THR A 11 -4.66 -8.08 -8.36
N GLY A 12 -4.49 -9.09 -7.50
CA GLY A 12 -3.35 -10.01 -7.56
C GLY A 12 -2.01 -9.41 -7.13
N ILE A 13 -2.02 -8.22 -6.53
CA ILE A 13 -0.83 -7.56 -5.96
C ILE A 13 -0.52 -8.13 -4.58
N ASN A 14 0.76 -8.34 -4.31
CA ASN A 14 1.24 -8.78 -3.01
C ASN A 14 1.16 -7.63 -2.00
N ILE A 15 0.26 -7.78 -1.03
CA ILE A 15 0.00 -6.77 0.00
C ILE A 15 1.25 -6.53 0.86
N LYS A 16 2.10 -7.54 1.07
CA LYS A 16 3.32 -7.39 1.85
C LYS A 16 4.30 -6.40 1.21
N ASP A 17 4.47 -6.50 -0.11
CA ASP A 17 5.40 -5.66 -0.86
C ASP A 17 4.95 -4.18 -0.82
N VAL A 18 3.63 -3.97 -0.86
CA VAL A 18 3.03 -2.63 -0.69
C VAL A 18 3.29 -2.08 0.71
N VAL A 19 3.07 -2.89 1.76
CA VAL A 19 3.29 -2.46 3.16
C VAL A 19 4.76 -2.13 3.41
N ASP A 20 5.69 -2.94 2.89
CA ASP A 20 7.13 -2.69 3.03
C ASP A 20 7.51 -1.37 2.34
N ALA A 21 7.05 -1.13 1.11
CA ALA A 21 7.31 0.10 0.38
C ALA A 21 6.69 1.35 1.06
N VAL A 22 5.49 1.23 1.64
CA VAL A 22 4.87 2.31 2.44
C VAL A 22 5.71 2.60 3.67
N ASN A 23 6.16 1.58 4.40
CA ASN A 23 6.98 1.75 5.61
C ASN A 23 8.32 2.44 5.31
N GLU A 24 8.97 2.11 4.18
CA GLU A 24 10.20 2.77 3.75
C GLU A 24 9.99 4.26 3.48
N GLN A 25 8.95 4.62 2.71
CA GLN A 25 8.66 6.01 2.37
C GLN A 25 8.16 6.83 3.56
N THR A 26 7.51 6.17 4.53
CA THR A 26 6.93 6.83 5.71
C THR A 26 7.83 6.81 6.94
N MET A 27 9.04 6.23 6.86
CA MET A 27 9.95 6.08 8.00
C MET A 27 10.30 7.41 8.67
N MET A 28 10.41 8.49 7.88
CA MET A 28 10.65 9.85 8.36
C MET A 28 9.46 10.47 9.13
N PHE A 29 8.26 9.92 8.96
CA PHE A 29 7.03 10.36 9.63
C PHE A 29 6.64 9.44 10.79
N LYS A 30 7.57 8.64 11.31
CA LYS A 30 7.31 7.72 12.42
C LYS A 30 6.70 8.46 13.62
N GLY A 31 5.53 8.00 14.05
CA GLY A 31 4.76 8.61 15.15
C GLY A 31 3.75 9.67 14.72
N LEU A 32 3.61 9.95 13.42
CA LEU A 32 2.58 10.80 12.85
C LEU A 32 1.58 9.96 12.05
N THR A 33 0.31 10.40 12.03
CA THR A 33 -0.70 9.83 11.13
C THR A 33 -0.51 10.44 9.74
N VAL A 34 -0.17 9.60 8.77
CA VAL A 34 0.09 10.02 7.39
C VAL A 34 -0.99 9.45 6.47
N PRO A 35 -1.68 10.29 5.68
CA PRO A 35 -2.58 9.81 4.64
C PRO A 35 -1.77 9.13 3.54
N VAL A 36 -2.14 7.89 3.20
CA VAL A 36 -1.51 7.12 2.12
C VAL A 36 -2.58 6.74 1.11
N ARG A 37 -2.34 7.09 -0.15
CA ARG A 37 -3.16 6.67 -1.29
C ARG A 37 -2.36 5.66 -2.11
N ILE A 38 -3.01 4.55 -2.45
CA ILE A 38 -2.40 3.48 -3.25
C ILE A 38 -3.27 3.31 -4.50
N GLU A 39 -2.66 3.50 -5.66
CA GLU A 39 -3.30 3.23 -6.94
C GLU A 39 -2.78 1.90 -7.49
N CYS A 40 -3.69 1.06 -7.97
CA CYS A 40 -3.41 -0.32 -8.29
C CYS A 40 -4.01 -0.67 -9.66
N ASP A 41 -3.16 -1.18 -10.55
CA ASP A 41 -3.58 -1.70 -11.85
C ASP A 41 -3.71 -3.24 -11.77
N PRO A 42 -4.94 -3.79 -11.84
CA PRO A 42 -5.16 -5.23 -11.82
C PRO A 42 -4.66 -5.97 -13.07
N GLU A 43 -4.51 -5.29 -14.21
CA GLU A 43 -4.05 -5.91 -15.46
C GLU A 43 -2.53 -6.06 -15.46
N THR A 44 -1.81 -4.99 -15.12
CA THR A 44 -0.34 -5.00 -15.10
C THR A 44 0.26 -5.41 -13.76
N LYS A 45 -0.56 -5.51 -12.71
CA LYS A 45 -0.13 -5.77 -11.32
C LYS A 45 0.84 -4.73 -10.79
N GLN A 46 0.85 -3.54 -11.37
CA GLN A 46 1.64 -2.42 -10.90
C GLN A 46 0.85 -1.65 -9.84
N PHE A 47 1.59 -1.06 -8.91
CA PHE A 47 1.02 -0.18 -7.90
C PHE A 47 1.89 1.06 -7.74
N GLU A 48 1.24 2.20 -7.49
CA GLU A 48 1.89 3.45 -7.13
C GLU A 48 1.44 3.87 -5.73
N ILE A 49 2.41 4.31 -4.93
CA ILE A 49 2.19 4.76 -3.55
C ILE A 49 2.37 6.26 -3.53
N PHE A 50 1.34 6.96 -3.06
CA PHE A 50 1.36 8.40 -2.81
C PHE A 50 1.29 8.63 -1.31
N VAL A 51 2.41 9.10 -0.75
CA VAL A 51 2.47 9.52 0.64
C VAL A 51 2.19 11.02 0.68
N GLU A 52 1.04 11.40 1.23
CA GLU A 52 0.72 12.80 1.44
C GLU A 52 1.41 13.30 2.70
N THR A 53 1.88 14.55 2.71
CA THR A 53 2.49 15.10 3.92
C THR A 53 1.45 15.15 5.04
N PRO A 54 1.78 14.71 6.27
CA PRO A 54 0.86 14.82 7.40
C PRO A 54 0.48 16.29 7.59
N SER A 55 -0.78 16.63 7.30
CA SER A 55 -1.30 17.96 7.56
C SER A 55 -1.23 18.19 9.07
N THR A 56 -0.30 19.04 9.49
CA THR A 56 -0.26 19.49 10.87
C THR A 56 -1.33 20.58 10.95
N ALA A 57 -2.51 20.22 11.44
CA ALA A 57 -3.58 21.17 11.75
C ALA A 57 -3.11 22.21 12.77
#